data_AF-M1V4M0-F1
#
_entry.id   AF-M1V4M0-F1
#
_cell.length_a   1.000
_cell.length_b   1.000
_cell.length_c   1.000
_cell.angle_alpha   90.00
_cell.angle_beta   90.00
_cell.angle_gamma   90.00
#
_symmetry.space_group_name_H-M   'P 1'
#
loop_
_entity.id
_entity.type
_entity.pdbx_description
1 polymer ?
#
loop_
_entity_poly.entity_id
_entity_poly.type
_entity_poly.pdbx_seq_one_letter_code
_entity_poly.pdbx_strand_id
1 'polypeptide(L)'
;MSPALSKDAHSPVRRVRKVAGKFWNKGTYGACSDQVEQERRRSQLEHRGRQIPRKRCLRDRKGRIGRFRKHYLSTEELSRLAAYQNSGTDLSITYRYVLSPIYARLVELLPKSIAPNSVTLAGLVFTVTGHLAVVFLACDGGIRDIKSLAQWVLHAKLGLTGEPSNILKRSPNDSYVVSSLLSMPESCASGSSARIAYGFSAFCLGMYQLLDNLDGRQARRTGSSSPLGHFFDHGCDALNVTFAGLTFALTAQFGWSLWTTVLLLFVGMMPFFFATLEEYFSGALVLREINGPNEGLLLMQLLTWLTAIWGPAFWKRLVVVPVFPSSIFSKHICLPSAVISILSSGGYLEIALSRSEWSMYHEMLRNRRAVALPLNRLFFLFTLLPVLPTVISNFITIFRNGSQLSESQRKLRRRHLVRLAVAYSFPFFTLAIAMIGWPLCSPAVVLANGLLYHWLCGLTFFYICSRLILAHLTSSVYGSAFPALIPLWAGFLNALLGRPLPEFLVLLTSFLFILFIVSRRVVGVVREISTFLGIRPFSIVGASSERMHGTDSR
;
A
#
# COMPACT_ATOMS: atom_id res chain seq x y z
N MET A 1 -4.37 -10.28 61.95
CA MET A 1 -3.05 -9.63 62.04
C MET A 1 -2.12 -10.30 61.04
N SER A 2 -1.56 -9.54 60.11
CA SER A 2 -0.57 -9.99 59.13
C SER A 2 0.68 -10.58 59.80
N PRO A 3 1.45 -11.38 59.04
CA PRO A 3 2.89 -11.24 59.07
C PRO A 3 3.46 -10.87 57.69
N ALA A 4 4.60 -10.20 57.76
CA ALA A 4 5.25 -9.48 56.70
C ALA A 4 6.14 -10.35 55.79
N LEU A 5 6.16 -9.93 54.52
CA LEU A 5 7.20 -9.96 53.50
C LEU A 5 8.66 -10.30 53.95
N SER A 6 9.29 -11.20 53.20
CA SER A 6 10.66 -11.00 52.72
C SER A 6 10.74 -11.25 51.20
N LYS A 7 11.55 -10.43 50.53
CA LYS A 7 11.72 -10.32 49.07
C LYS A 7 12.78 -11.31 48.61
N ASP A 8 12.48 -12.06 47.55
CA ASP A 8 13.46 -12.38 46.50
C ASP A 8 12.76 -12.66 45.16
N ALA A 9 12.86 -11.67 44.27
CA ALA A 9 12.21 -11.64 42.97
C ALA A 9 13.18 -12.17 41.89
N HIS A 10 12.99 -13.43 41.46
CA HIS A 10 13.58 -13.93 40.22
C HIS A 10 12.56 -13.84 39.07
N SER A 11 12.94 -13.05 38.05
CA SER A 11 12.07 -12.60 36.95
C SER A 11 11.44 -13.74 36.09
N PRO A 12 10.19 -13.57 35.61
CA PRO A 12 9.49 -14.55 34.77
C PRO A 12 10.00 -14.65 33.32
N VAL A 13 10.98 -13.85 32.92
CA VAL A 13 11.45 -13.73 31.51
C VAL A 13 12.26 -14.93 31.04
N ARG A 14 12.98 -15.64 31.94
CA ARG A 14 13.81 -16.79 31.55
C ARG A 14 13.05 -18.09 31.30
N ARG A 15 11.86 -18.26 31.90
CA ARG A 15 11.04 -19.49 31.73
C ARG A 15 10.25 -19.48 30.40
N VAL A 16 10.00 -18.31 29.82
CA VAL A 16 9.27 -18.11 28.55
C VAL A 16 10.11 -18.48 27.31
N ARG A 17 11.44 -18.28 27.35
CA ARG A 17 12.34 -18.61 26.22
C ARG A 17 12.50 -20.11 25.96
N LYS A 18 12.40 -20.96 27.00
CA LYS A 18 12.56 -22.42 26.85
C LYS A 18 11.35 -23.11 26.21
N VAL A 19 10.18 -22.49 26.26
CA VAL A 19 8.95 -23.05 25.65
C VAL A 19 8.92 -22.75 24.15
N ALA A 20 9.24 -21.53 23.73
CA ALA A 20 9.22 -21.12 22.31
C ALA A 20 10.19 -21.93 21.42
N GLY A 21 11.35 -22.32 21.94
CA GLY A 21 12.35 -23.09 21.18
C GLY A 21 11.96 -24.54 20.84
N LYS A 22 10.92 -25.11 21.47
CA LYS A 22 10.44 -26.46 21.17
C LYS A 22 9.25 -26.51 20.21
N PHE A 23 8.61 -25.38 19.92
CA PHE A 23 7.36 -25.35 19.12
C PHE A 23 7.56 -25.25 17.60
N TRP A 24 8.78 -25.00 17.12
CA TRP A 24 9.04 -24.85 15.67
C TRP A 24 9.38 -26.15 14.94
N ASN A 25 9.51 -27.27 15.67
CA ASN A 25 9.84 -28.58 15.10
C ASN A 25 8.68 -29.56 15.27
N LYS A 26 7.77 -29.63 14.29
CA LYS A 26 7.12 -30.82 13.70
C LYS A 26 5.83 -30.41 12.96
N GLY A 27 5.65 -30.94 11.75
CA GLY A 27 4.79 -30.42 10.69
C GLY A 27 3.30 -30.79 10.79
N THR A 28 2.55 -30.50 9.72
CA THR A 28 1.40 -31.27 9.17
C THR A 28 0.68 -30.50 8.03
N TYR A 29 0.83 -30.96 6.78
CA TYR A 29 -0.14 -30.77 5.69
C TYR A 29 -0.15 -32.07 4.88
N GLY A 30 -1.23 -32.85 4.96
CA GLY A 30 -1.39 -34.12 4.25
C GLY A 30 -2.68 -34.07 3.42
N ALA A 31 -2.52 -34.00 2.09
CA ALA A 31 -3.48 -34.42 1.04
C ALA A 31 -3.09 -33.82 -0.34
N CYS A 32 -2.26 -32.77 -0.38
CA CYS A 32 -1.58 -32.27 -1.59
C CYS A 32 -0.07 -32.54 -1.47
N SER A 33 0.28 -33.78 -1.08
CA SER A 33 1.63 -34.13 -0.62
C SER A 33 2.48 -34.75 -1.72
N ASP A 34 1.93 -35.53 -2.65
CA ASP A 34 2.79 -36.43 -3.43
C ASP A 34 3.47 -35.76 -4.63
N GLN A 35 2.82 -34.78 -5.28
CA GLN A 35 3.47 -33.97 -6.32
C GLN A 35 4.45 -32.95 -5.72
N VAL A 36 4.08 -32.33 -4.58
CA VAL A 36 4.92 -31.38 -3.86
C VAL A 36 6.14 -32.06 -3.24
N GLU A 37 6.01 -33.28 -2.71
CA GLU A 37 7.11 -34.05 -2.13
C GLU A 37 8.08 -34.57 -3.21
N GLN A 38 7.60 -34.87 -4.42
CA GLN A 38 8.46 -35.20 -5.57
C GLN A 38 9.28 -33.99 -6.05
N GLU A 39 8.66 -32.80 -6.16
CA GLU A 39 9.38 -31.55 -6.46
C GLU A 39 10.37 -31.17 -5.34
N ARG A 40 9.99 -31.40 -4.08
CA ARG A 40 10.83 -31.19 -2.89
C ARG A 40 12.05 -32.11 -2.86
N ARG A 41 11.92 -33.36 -3.30
CA ARG A 41 13.07 -34.30 -3.43
C ARG A 41 14.00 -33.93 -4.59
N ARG A 42 13.45 -33.48 -5.72
CA ARG A 42 14.24 -32.96 -6.85
C ARG A 42 15.07 -31.73 -6.46
N SER A 43 14.46 -30.79 -5.76
CA SER A 43 15.12 -29.56 -5.31
C SER A 43 16.07 -29.78 -4.12
N GLN A 44 15.83 -30.78 -3.25
CA GLN A 44 16.80 -31.19 -2.22
C GLN A 44 18.07 -31.85 -2.79
N LEU A 45 17.96 -32.58 -3.91
CA LEU A 45 19.11 -33.15 -4.60
C LEU A 45 19.95 -32.07 -5.30
N GLU A 46 19.32 -31.02 -5.86
CA GLU A 46 20.03 -29.84 -6.40
C GLU A 46 20.74 -29.02 -5.31
N HIS A 47 20.25 -29.06 -4.06
CA HIS A 47 20.79 -28.26 -2.96
C HIS A 47 22.07 -28.83 -2.32
N ARG A 48 22.38 -30.12 -2.53
CA ARG A 48 23.62 -30.75 -2.01
C ARG A 48 24.91 -30.17 -2.59
N GLY A 49 24.82 -29.35 -3.65
CA GLY A 49 25.97 -28.65 -4.25
C GLY A 49 26.27 -27.23 -3.73
N ARG A 50 25.40 -26.60 -2.94
CA ARG A 50 25.61 -25.20 -2.47
C ARG A 50 26.08 -25.17 -1.03
N GLN A 51 27.39 -25.04 -0.81
CA GLN A 51 27.96 -24.75 0.49
C GLN A 51 27.48 -23.37 0.99
N ILE A 52 26.83 -23.34 2.16
CA ILE A 52 26.53 -22.12 2.90
C ILE A 52 27.87 -21.49 3.32
N PRO A 53 28.18 -20.22 2.98
CA PRO A 53 29.43 -19.61 3.38
C PRO A 53 29.53 -19.54 4.92
N ARG A 54 30.63 -20.05 5.47
CA ARG A 54 30.92 -19.98 6.91
C ARG A 54 30.92 -18.52 7.38
N LYS A 55 30.10 -18.23 8.41
CA LYS A 55 30.08 -17.06 9.30
C LYS A 55 31.17 -16.01 9.02
N ARG A 56 30.96 -15.12 8.04
CA ARG A 56 31.78 -13.92 7.91
C ARG A 56 31.15 -12.84 8.80
N CYS A 57 31.67 -12.70 10.03
CA CYS A 57 31.39 -11.53 10.85
C CYS A 57 31.68 -10.27 10.01
N LEU A 58 30.73 -9.33 9.98
CA LEU A 58 30.88 -8.01 9.37
C LEU A 58 32.04 -7.26 10.07
N ARG A 59 33.28 -7.50 9.63
CA ARG A 59 34.46 -6.72 10.01
C ARG A 59 34.82 -5.82 8.83
N ASP A 60 34.85 -4.52 9.09
CA ASP A 60 35.47 -3.53 8.19
C ASP A 60 36.93 -3.92 7.92
N ARG A 61 37.44 -3.58 6.72
CA ARG A 61 38.83 -3.78 6.23
C ARG A 61 39.91 -3.26 7.18
N LYS A 62 39.56 -2.49 8.22
CA LYS A 62 40.49 -1.92 9.21
C LYS A 62 40.36 -2.44 10.65
N GLY A 63 39.57 -3.49 10.90
CA GLY A 63 39.54 -4.16 12.22
C GLY A 63 39.04 -3.31 13.40
N ARG A 64 38.56 -2.08 13.16
CA ARG A 64 37.92 -1.25 14.19
C ARG A 64 36.44 -1.58 14.27
N ILE A 65 35.96 -1.83 15.50
CA ILE A 65 34.53 -1.84 15.81
C ILE A 65 34.04 -0.41 15.60
N GLY A 66 33.47 -0.13 14.43
CA GLY A 66 32.90 1.18 14.10
C GLY A 66 31.76 1.49 15.06
N ARG A 67 32.03 2.29 16.09
CA ARG A 67 31.11 2.65 17.19
C ARG A 67 29.91 3.52 16.78
N PHE A 68 29.65 3.72 15.47
CA PHE A 68 28.63 4.69 14.97
C PHE A 68 27.91 4.31 13.66
N ARG A 69 27.72 3.02 13.33
CA ARG A 69 26.69 2.63 12.34
C ARG A 69 25.57 1.86 13.02
N LYS A 70 24.45 2.53 13.26
CA LYS A 70 23.21 1.89 13.70
C LYS A 70 22.70 1.04 12.53
N HIS A 71 22.87 -0.27 12.61
CA HIS A 71 22.40 -1.23 11.61
C HIS A 71 20.87 -1.28 11.59
N TYR A 72 20.29 -1.50 10.42
CA TYR A 72 18.83 -1.65 10.27
C TYR A 72 18.37 -3.06 10.63
N LEU A 73 19.20 -4.05 10.33
CA LEU A 73 18.98 -5.46 10.63
C LEU A 73 20.06 -5.98 11.58
N SER A 74 19.62 -6.78 12.55
CA SER A 74 20.53 -7.56 13.38
C SER A 74 21.12 -8.74 12.60
N THR A 75 22.25 -9.27 13.06
CA THR A 75 22.87 -10.46 12.47
C THR A 75 21.95 -11.68 12.52
N GLU A 76 21.09 -11.77 13.54
CA GLU A 76 20.10 -12.85 13.66
C GLU A 76 19.00 -12.72 12.60
N GLU A 77 18.47 -11.51 12.38
CA GLU A 77 17.49 -11.25 11.32
C GLU A 77 18.07 -11.54 9.93
N LEU A 78 19.31 -11.14 9.66
CA LEU A 78 20.01 -11.45 8.40
C LEU A 78 20.18 -12.96 8.20
N SER A 79 20.48 -13.70 9.27
CA SER A 79 20.63 -15.16 9.21
C SER A 79 19.31 -15.87 8.93
N ARG A 80 18.21 -15.42 9.54
CA ARG A 80 16.86 -15.94 9.27
C ARG A 80 16.41 -15.60 7.85
N LEU A 81 16.70 -14.38 7.41
CA LEU A 81 16.40 -13.93 6.05
C LEU A 81 17.14 -14.77 5.00
N ALA A 82 18.40 -15.15 5.21
CA ALA A 82 19.11 -16.04 4.29
C ALA A 82 18.50 -17.45 4.21
N ALA A 83 17.76 -17.89 5.23
CA ALA A 83 17.03 -19.15 5.24
C ALA A 83 15.59 -19.02 4.72
N TYR A 84 15.11 -17.80 4.43
CA TYR A 84 13.76 -17.55 3.95
C TYR A 84 13.54 -18.15 2.56
N GLN A 85 12.44 -18.86 2.40
CA GLN A 85 11.96 -19.36 1.12
C GLN A 85 10.60 -18.74 0.84
N ASN A 86 10.41 -18.27 -0.40
CA ASN A 86 9.15 -17.69 -0.82
C ASN A 86 8.07 -18.78 -0.82
N SER A 87 6.96 -18.51 -0.15
CA SER A 87 5.73 -19.30 -0.23
C SER A 87 4.56 -18.37 -0.47
N GLY A 88 4.23 -18.15 -1.75
CA GLY A 88 3.06 -17.40 -2.18
C GLY A 88 2.23 -18.23 -3.15
N THR A 89 0.90 -18.15 -3.02
CA THR A 89 -0.04 -18.82 -3.91
C THR A 89 -1.12 -17.84 -4.34
N ASP A 90 -1.26 -17.64 -5.66
CA ASP A 90 -2.35 -16.87 -6.25
C ASP A 90 -3.47 -17.82 -6.71
N LEU A 91 -4.61 -17.76 -6.02
CA LEU A 91 -5.80 -18.55 -6.32
C LEU A 91 -6.80 -17.79 -7.20
N SER A 92 -6.54 -16.52 -7.55
CA SER A 92 -7.42 -15.70 -8.41
C SER A 92 -7.76 -16.48 -9.67
N ILE A 93 -9.07 -16.57 -9.94
CA ILE A 93 -9.58 -17.31 -11.11
C ILE A 93 -8.99 -16.68 -12.39
N THR A 94 -9.02 -15.36 -12.47
CA THR A 94 -8.48 -14.61 -13.61
C THR A 94 -6.98 -14.86 -13.77
N TYR A 95 -6.22 -14.81 -12.68
CA TYR A 95 -4.79 -15.08 -12.75
C TYR A 95 -4.50 -16.51 -13.18
N ARG A 96 -5.10 -17.49 -12.50
CA ARG A 96 -4.80 -18.92 -12.67
C ARG A 96 -5.10 -19.40 -14.09
N TYR A 97 -6.24 -19.00 -14.65
CA TYR A 97 -6.72 -19.55 -15.92
C TYR A 97 -6.41 -18.67 -17.13
N VAL A 98 -6.24 -17.36 -16.96
CA VAL A 98 -6.02 -16.44 -18.09
C VAL A 98 -4.61 -15.87 -18.08
N LEU A 99 -4.21 -15.19 -17.00
CA LEU A 99 -2.96 -14.42 -17.00
C LEU A 99 -1.70 -15.28 -16.86
N SER A 100 -1.72 -16.27 -15.97
CA SER A 100 -0.57 -17.12 -15.66
C SER A 100 -0.04 -17.87 -16.91
N PRO A 101 -0.88 -18.49 -17.77
CA PRO A 101 -0.42 -19.06 -19.04
C PRO A 101 0.20 -18.04 -19.99
N ILE A 102 -0.35 -16.82 -20.05
CA ILE A 102 0.18 -15.73 -20.89
C ILE A 102 1.57 -15.32 -20.38
N TYR A 103 1.71 -15.06 -19.08
CA TYR A 103 2.98 -14.67 -18.46
C TYR A 103 4.04 -15.76 -18.53
N ALA A 104 3.65 -17.04 -18.51
CA ALA A 104 4.56 -18.16 -18.74
C ALA A 104 5.23 -18.10 -20.12
N ARG A 105 4.52 -17.63 -21.15
CA ARG A 105 5.08 -17.43 -22.49
C ARG A 105 5.85 -16.12 -22.58
N LEU A 106 5.31 -15.03 -22.03
CA LEU A 106 5.93 -13.70 -22.13
C LEU A 106 7.27 -13.60 -21.40
N VAL A 107 7.48 -14.33 -20.30
CA VAL A 107 8.78 -14.33 -19.61
C VAL A 107 9.90 -14.84 -20.51
N GLU A 108 9.61 -15.69 -21.50
CA GLU A 108 10.61 -16.23 -22.41
C GLU A 108 11.25 -15.15 -23.30
N LEU A 109 10.49 -14.09 -23.59
CA LEU A 109 10.93 -12.91 -24.35
C LEU A 109 11.90 -12.02 -23.58
N LEU A 110 11.92 -12.10 -22.24
CA LEU A 110 12.88 -11.34 -21.45
C LEU A 110 14.29 -11.97 -21.58
N PRO A 111 15.33 -11.17 -21.93
CA PRO A 111 16.70 -11.65 -21.92
C PRO A 111 17.12 -12.15 -20.54
N LYS A 112 17.83 -13.28 -20.47
CA LYS A 112 18.36 -13.84 -19.20
C LYS A 112 19.43 -12.94 -18.54
N SER A 113 19.91 -11.90 -19.21
CA SER A 113 20.82 -10.90 -18.66
C SER A 113 20.13 -9.88 -17.75
N ILE A 114 18.80 -9.74 -17.85
CA ILE A 114 18.03 -8.77 -17.07
C ILE A 114 17.73 -9.37 -15.69
N ALA A 115 18.20 -8.69 -14.65
CA ALA A 115 17.92 -9.06 -13.27
C ALA A 115 16.43 -8.84 -12.92
N PRO A 116 15.80 -9.75 -12.14
CA PRO A 116 14.39 -9.63 -11.74
C PRO A 116 14.01 -8.28 -11.14
N ASN A 117 14.82 -7.75 -10.22
CA ASN A 117 14.55 -6.45 -9.59
C ASN A 117 14.55 -5.29 -10.60
N SER A 118 15.21 -5.44 -11.76
CA SER A 118 15.15 -4.44 -12.84
C SER A 118 13.81 -4.48 -13.57
N VAL A 119 13.22 -5.68 -13.69
CA VAL A 119 11.87 -5.88 -14.26
C VAL A 119 10.84 -5.23 -13.32
N THR A 120 10.90 -5.52 -12.02
CA THR A 120 10.05 -4.89 -10.99
C THR A 120 10.17 -3.35 -11.03
N LEU A 121 11.41 -2.82 -11.04
CA LEU A 121 11.64 -1.38 -11.07
C LEU A 121 11.09 -0.73 -12.35
N ALA A 122 11.25 -1.39 -13.50
CA ALA A 122 10.69 -0.91 -14.76
C ALA A 122 9.15 -0.84 -14.69
N GLY A 123 8.50 -1.84 -14.08
CA GLY A 123 7.06 -1.82 -13.79
C GLY A 123 6.66 -0.57 -13.01
N LEU A 124 7.32 -0.31 -11.88
CA LEU A 124 7.04 0.88 -11.04
C LEU A 124 7.25 2.19 -11.81
N VAL A 125 8.28 2.28 -12.66
CA VAL A 125 8.54 3.46 -13.51
C VAL A 125 7.38 3.70 -14.49
N PHE A 126 6.80 2.65 -15.09
CA PHE A 126 5.61 2.80 -15.92
C PHE A 126 4.44 3.39 -15.12
N THR A 127 4.12 2.87 -13.94
CA THR A 127 3.04 3.45 -13.11
C THR A 127 3.32 4.92 -12.79
N VAL A 128 4.53 5.27 -12.34
CA VAL A 128 4.87 6.65 -11.98
C VAL A 128 4.72 7.57 -13.20
N THR A 129 5.24 7.17 -14.36
CA THR A 129 5.12 7.99 -15.57
C THR A 129 3.68 8.14 -16.04
N GLY A 130 2.86 7.09 -15.99
CA GLY A 130 1.43 7.15 -16.27
C GLY A 130 0.68 8.08 -15.31
N HIS A 131 1.00 8.00 -14.01
CA HIS A 131 0.45 8.89 -12.99
C HIS A 131 0.79 10.36 -13.27
N LEU A 132 2.07 10.67 -13.53
CA LEU A 132 2.49 12.03 -13.83
C LEU A 132 1.83 12.55 -15.11
N ALA A 133 1.63 11.71 -16.14
CA ALA A 133 0.91 12.10 -17.34
C ALA A 133 -0.53 12.53 -17.01
N VAL A 134 -1.27 11.77 -16.19
CA VAL A 134 -2.62 12.19 -15.75
C VAL A 134 -2.56 13.48 -14.93
N VAL A 135 -1.62 13.58 -14.00
CA VAL A 135 -1.49 14.75 -13.11
C VAL A 135 -1.15 16.04 -13.87
N PHE A 136 -0.37 15.99 -14.95
CA PHE A 136 0.08 17.20 -15.66
C PHE A 136 -0.66 17.46 -16.97
N LEU A 137 -1.15 16.42 -17.66
CA LEU A 137 -1.76 16.55 -18.98
C LEU A 137 -3.29 16.40 -18.94
N ALA A 138 -3.84 15.72 -17.92
CA ALA A 138 -5.28 15.63 -17.74
C ALA A 138 -5.79 16.64 -16.71
N CYS A 139 -5.06 16.85 -15.62
CA CYS A 139 -5.54 17.68 -14.51
C CYS A 139 -4.70 18.95 -14.32
N ASP A 140 -5.35 20.10 -14.09
CA ASP A 140 -4.65 21.38 -13.91
C ASP A 140 -3.86 21.48 -12.59
N GLY A 141 -4.06 20.54 -11.66
CA GLY A 141 -3.53 20.62 -10.29
C GLY A 141 -2.00 20.49 -10.18
N GLY A 142 -1.36 19.64 -10.99
CA GLY A 142 0.10 19.46 -10.92
C GLY A 142 0.87 20.75 -11.24
N ILE A 143 0.35 21.57 -12.15
CA ILE A 143 0.92 22.87 -12.51
C ILE A 143 0.72 23.88 -11.36
N ARG A 144 -0.37 23.80 -10.60
CA ARG A 144 -0.63 24.70 -9.46
C ARG A 144 0.36 24.46 -8.32
N ASP A 145 0.61 23.21 -7.93
CA ASP A 145 1.56 22.88 -6.86
C ASP A 145 2.99 23.36 -7.20
N ILE A 146 3.41 23.19 -8.47
CA ILE A 146 4.70 23.68 -8.96
C ILE A 146 4.75 25.21 -8.96
N LYS A 147 3.68 25.88 -9.40
CA LYS A 147 3.58 27.35 -9.38
C LYS A 147 3.60 27.89 -7.95
N SER A 148 2.89 27.26 -7.01
CA SER A 148 2.91 27.61 -5.59
C SER A 148 4.31 27.47 -4.99
N LEU A 149 5.02 26.38 -5.32
CA LEU A 149 6.41 26.19 -4.91
C LEU A 149 7.33 27.27 -5.51
N ALA A 150 7.21 27.54 -6.81
CA ALA A 150 8.00 28.56 -7.49
C ALA A 150 7.74 29.97 -6.94
N GLN A 151 6.49 30.32 -6.67
CA GLN A 151 6.09 31.59 -6.04
C GLN A 151 6.63 31.71 -4.62
N TRP A 152 6.56 30.64 -3.83
CA TRP A 152 7.11 30.63 -2.47
C TRP A 152 8.63 30.78 -2.48
N VAL A 153 9.35 30.06 -3.35
CA VAL A 153 10.80 30.22 -3.53
C VAL A 153 11.16 31.64 -3.96
N LEU A 154 10.35 32.25 -4.83
CA LEU A 154 10.54 33.62 -5.28
C LEU A 154 10.31 34.63 -4.14
N HIS A 155 9.23 34.48 -3.36
CA HIS A 155 8.98 35.31 -2.17
C HIS A 155 10.09 35.20 -1.13
N ALA A 156 10.55 33.97 -0.85
CA ALA A 156 11.65 33.71 0.08
C ALA A 156 12.97 34.32 -0.39
N LYS A 157 13.26 34.28 -1.71
CA LYS A 157 14.46 34.92 -2.29
C LYS A 157 14.36 36.44 -2.32
N LEU A 158 13.18 37.01 -2.47
CA LEU A 158 12.95 38.46 -2.56
C LEU A 158 12.79 39.12 -1.18
N GLY A 159 12.86 38.37 -0.08
CA GLY A 159 12.75 38.93 1.28
C GLY A 159 11.39 39.57 1.57
N LEU A 160 10.35 39.23 0.80
CA LEU A 160 9.01 39.78 0.98
C LEU A 160 8.38 39.19 2.25
N THR A 161 8.31 39.99 3.30
CA THR A 161 7.66 39.63 4.57
C THR A 161 6.14 39.72 4.42
N GLY A 162 5.53 38.70 3.81
CA GLY A 162 4.09 38.56 3.67
C GLY A 162 3.72 37.28 2.93
N GLU A 163 2.71 36.56 3.43
CA GLU A 163 2.01 35.54 2.65
C GLU A 163 1.58 36.16 1.30
N PRO A 164 1.59 35.40 0.18
CA PRO A 164 1.02 35.86 -1.08
C PRO A 164 -0.47 36.21 -0.87
N SER A 165 -0.71 37.47 -0.53
CA SER A 165 -2.00 38.03 -0.25
C SER A 165 -2.71 38.15 -1.58
N ASN A 166 -3.50 37.14 -1.94
CA ASN A 166 -4.78 37.28 -2.67
C ASN A 166 -5.56 35.99 -2.96
N ILE A 167 -5.17 34.80 -2.44
CA ILE A 167 -5.93 33.55 -2.72
C ILE A 167 -6.62 32.92 -1.48
N LEU A 168 -6.25 33.27 -0.25
CA LEU A 168 -6.75 32.55 0.94
C LEU A 168 -7.38 33.41 2.06
N LYS A 169 -7.73 34.67 1.80
CA LYS A 169 -8.63 35.42 2.70
C LYS A 169 -10.09 35.05 2.41
N ARG A 170 -10.52 33.87 2.85
CA ARG A 170 -11.96 33.60 3.09
C ARG A 170 -12.18 33.25 4.55
N SER A 171 -13.20 33.89 5.12
CA SER A 171 -13.56 33.95 6.54
C SER A 171 -13.76 32.56 7.17
N PRO A 172 -13.48 32.37 8.47
CA PRO A 172 -13.63 31.07 9.16
C PRO A 172 -15.08 30.61 9.38
N ASN A 173 -16.08 31.47 9.14
CA ASN A 173 -17.46 31.24 9.56
C ASN A 173 -18.42 30.73 8.47
N ASP A 174 -17.91 30.27 7.34
CA ASP A 174 -18.77 29.87 6.24
C ASP A 174 -19.12 28.37 6.28
N SER A 175 -20.39 28.08 6.51
CA SER A 175 -21.05 26.79 6.19
C SER A 175 -20.86 26.35 4.72
N TYR A 176 -20.18 27.16 3.89
CA TYR A 176 -19.72 26.86 2.54
C TYR A 176 -18.42 26.04 2.47
N VAL A 177 -17.65 25.91 3.56
CA VAL A 177 -16.41 25.09 3.55
C VAL A 177 -16.72 23.62 3.35
N VAL A 178 -17.86 23.19 3.89
CA VAL A 178 -18.36 21.82 3.85
C VAL A 178 -18.89 21.43 2.46
N SER A 179 -19.62 22.33 1.80
CA SER A 179 -20.01 22.15 0.39
C SER A 179 -18.82 22.24 -0.57
N SER A 180 -17.83 23.10 -0.27
CA SER A 180 -16.56 23.20 -1.03
C SER A 180 -15.65 21.98 -0.85
N LEU A 181 -15.75 21.30 0.29
CA LEU A 181 -15.05 20.06 0.66
C LEU A 181 -15.45 18.88 -0.23
N LEU A 182 -16.70 18.88 -0.68
CA LEU A 182 -17.30 17.81 -1.47
C LEU A 182 -17.63 18.22 -2.92
N SER A 183 -17.70 19.53 -3.20
CA SER A 183 -17.78 20.05 -4.56
C SER A 183 -16.44 19.90 -5.26
N MET A 184 -16.48 19.32 -6.45
CA MET A 184 -15.32 19.15 -7.30
C MET A 184 -14.82 20.54 -7.76
N PRO A 185 -13.52 20.88 -7.63
CA PRO A 185 -12.98 21.96 -8.45
C PRO A 185 -13.27 21.67 -9.93
N GLU A 186 -13.47 22.71 -10.73
CA GLU A 186 -13.69 22.59 -12.17
C GLU A 186 -12.62 21.72 -12.83
N SER A 187 -13.13 20.87 -13.72
CA SER A 187 -12.63 19.59 -14.20
C SER A 187 -11.21 19.59 -14.79
N CYS A 188 -10.56 18.42 -14.69
CA CYS A 188 -9.54 17.96 -15.63
C CYS A 188 -10.01 18.25 -17.07
N ALA A 189 -9.17 18.87 -17.89
CA ALA A 189 -9.56 19.42 -19.20
C ALA A 189 -10.22 18.35 -20.07
N SER A 190 -11.34 18.67 -20.72
CA SER A 190 -12.02 17.76 -21.67
C SER A 190 -11.30 17.66 -23.03
N GLY A 191 -10.11 18.26 -23.14
CA GLY A 191 -9.34 18.33 -24.38
C GLY A 191 -8.66 17.02 -24.77
N SER A 192 -8.20 16.97 -26.02
CA SER A 192 -7.48 15.82 -26.60
C SER A 192 -6.28 15.37 -25.75
N SER A 193 -5.56 16.31 -25.13
CA SER A 193 -4.41 16.03 -24.26
C SER A 193 -4.77 15.16 -23.05
N ALA A 194 -5.93 15.37 -22.44
CA ALA A 194 -6.37 14.58 -21.29
C ALA A 194 -6.73 13.14 -21.70
N ARG A 195 -7.38 12.97 -22.86
CA ARG A 195 -7.72 11.65 -23.40
C ARG A 195 -6.47 10.83 -23.71
N ILE A 196 -5.45 11.46 -24.31
CA ILE A 196 -4.14 10.84 -24.54
C ILE A 196 -3.48 10.45 -23.22
N ALA A 197 -3.51 11.33 -22.21
CA ALA A 197 -2.94 11.06 -20.89
C ALA A 197 -3.58 9.84 -20.22
N TYR A 198 -4.91 9.72 -20.27
CA TYR A 198 -5.60 8.53 -19.76
C TYR A 198 -5.25 7.26 -20.55
N GLY A 199 -5.20 7.33 -21.88
CA GLY A 199 -4.79 6.19 -22.71
C GLY A 199 -3.37 5.72 -22.40
N PHE A 200 -2.42 6.66 -22.30
CA PHE A 200 -1.05 6.38 -21.90
C PHE A 200 -0.98 5.79 -20.48
N SER A 201 -1.74 6.34 -19.54
CA SER A 201 -1.80 5.81 -18.18
C SER A 201 -2.36 4.39 -18.11
N ALA A 202 -3.37 4.06 -18.93
CA ALA A 202 -3.93 2.71 -19.01
C ALA A 202 -2.91 1.72 -19.59
N PHE A 203 -2.14 2.13 -20.60
CA PHE A 203 -1.01 1.36 -21.11
C PHE A 203 0.04 1.12 -20.02
N CYS A 204 0.47 2.18 -19.32
CA CYS A 204 1.45 2.10 -18.24
C CYS A 204 1.01 1.16 -17.11
N LEU A 205 -0.26 1.22 -16.69
CA LEU A 205 -0.80 0.32 -15.66
C LEU A 205 -0.78 -1.15 -16.11
N GLY A 206 -1.04 -1.41 -17.39
CA GLY A 206 -0.89 -2.74 -17.97
C GLY A 206 0.56 -3.22 -18.01
N MET A 207 1.50 -2.33 -18.32
CA MET A 207 2.93 -2.64 -18.28
C MET A 207 3.42 -2.92 -16.86
N TYR A 208 2.93 -2.17 -15.86
CA TYR A 208 3.17 -2.49 -14.46
C TYR A 208 2.73 -3.91 -14.15
N GLN A 209 1.45 -4.23 -14.38
CA GLN A 209 0.90 -5.54 -14.06
C GLN A 209 1.65 -6.66 -14.79
N LEU A 210 2.00 -6.45 -16.06
CA LEU A 210 2.78 -7.40 -16.82
C LEU A 210 4.15 -7.64 -16.15
N LEU A 211 4.94 -6.59 -15.95
CA LEU A 211 6.32 -6.70 -15.49
C LEU A 211 6.41 -7.24 -14.05
N ASP A 212 5.49 -6.82 -13.19
CA ASP A 212 5.29 -7.36 -11.84
C ASP A 212 5.12 -8.88 -11.86
N ASN A 213 4.22 -9.39 -12.70
CA ASN A 213 4.01 -10.84 -12.80
C ASN A 213 5.14 -11.61 -13.53
N LEU A 214 6.05 -10.92 -14.22
CA LEU A 214 7.20 -11.52 -14.89
C LEU A 214 8.42 -11.64 -13.98
N ASP A 215 8.56 -10.84 -12.93
CA ASP A 215 9.80 -10.73 -12.17
C ASP A 215 10.16 -12.05 -11.43
N GLY A 216 9.19 -12.69 -10.77
CA GLY A 216 9.39 -13.93 -10.03
C GLY A 216 9.57 -15.12 -10.97
N ARG A 217 8.93 -15.07 -12.14
CA ARG A 217 9.15 -16.04 -13.22
C ARG A 217 10.57 -15.91 -13.76
N GLN A 218 11.02 -14.68 -14.00
CA GLN A 218 12.38 -14.40 -14.43
C GLN A 218 13.38 -14.87 -13.37
N ALA A 219 13.12 -14.60 -12.08
CA ALA A 219 13.97 -15.02 -10.98
C ALA A 219 14.15 -16.55 -10.90
N ARG A 220 13.07 -17.32 -11.13
CA ARG A 220 13.14 -18.78 -11.25
C ARG A 220 13.90 -19.21 -12.51
N ARG A 221 13.64 -18.58 -13.65
CA ARG A 221 14.29 -18.88 -14.94
C ARG A 221 15.80 -18.63 -14.94
N THR A 222 16.26 -17.62 -14.20
CA THR A 222 17.68 -17.25 -14.07
C THR A 222 18.35 -17.84 -12.83
N GLY A 223 17.61 -18.56 -11.98
CA GLY A 223 18.13 -19.11 -10.73
C GLY A 223 18.55 -18.06 -9.69
N SER A 224 18.02 -16.83 -9.81
CA SER A 224 18.38 -15.67 -8.99
C SER A 224 17.30 -15.25 -7.99
N SER A 225 16.36 -16.14 -7.65
CA SER A 225 15.39 -15.93 -6.57
C SER A 225 16.09 -15.64 -5.25
N SER A 226 15.66 -14.58 -4.56
CA SER A 226 16.24 -14.18 -3.28
C SER A 226 15.22 -13.48 -2.39
N PRO A 227 15.42 -13.48 -1.05
CA PRO A 227 14.60 -12.69 -0.13
C PRO A 227 14.68 -11.19 -0.40
N LEU A 228 15.81 -10.70 -0.96
CA LEU A 228 15.93 -9.31 -1.38
C LEU A 228 14.99 -8.99 -2.54
N GLY A 229 14.89 -9.88 -3.53
CA GLY A 229 13.98 -9.70 -4.66
C GLY A 229 12.54 -9.62 -4.18
N HIS A 230 12.15 -10.52 -3.27
CA HIS A 230 10.81 -10.51 -2.66
C HIS A 230 10.52 -9.25 -1.84
N PHE A 231 11.51 -8.75 -1.07
CA PHE A 231 11.39 -7.48 -0.37
C PHE A 231 11.22 -6.30 -1.33
N PHE A 232 11.93 -6.34 -2.45
CA PHE A 232 11.92 -5.28 -3.46
C PHE A 232 10.60 -5.24 -4.23
N ASP A 233 10.10 -6.40 -4.63
CA ASP A 233 8.81 -6.62 -5.29
C ASP A 233 7.63 -6.07 -4.47
N HIS A 234 7.41 -6.63 -3.27
CA HIS A 234 6.35 -6.17 -2.37
C HIS A 234 6.53 -4.69 -1.95
N GLY A 235 7.78 -4.20 -1.94
CA GLY A 235 8.06 -2.78 -1.73
C GLY A 235 7.56 -1.90 -2.88
N CYS A 236 7.78 -2.33 -4.13
CA CYS A 236 7.26 -1.64 -5.30
C CYS A 236 5.74 -1.69 -5.34
N ASP A 237 5.12 -2.81 -5.00
CA ASP A 237 3.66 -2.91 -4.83
C ASP A 237 3.12 -1.89 -3.83
N ALA A 238 3.75 -1.76 -2.66
CA ALA A 238 3.33 -0.81 -1.64
C ALA A 238 3.41 0.66 -2.11
N LEU A 239 4.37 1.01 -2.97
CA LEU A 239 4.42 2.33 -3.63
C LEU A 239 3.35 2.46 -4.71
N ASN A 240 3.16 1.41 -5.51
CA ASN A 240 2.19 1.37 -6.60
C ASN A 240 0.76 1.57 -6.09
N VAL A 241 0.41 1.08 -4.89
CA VAL A 241 -0.87 1.38 -4.23
C VAL A 241 -1.18 2.88 -4.23
N THR A 242 -0.18 3.72 -3.99
CA THR A 242 -0.36 5.18 -3.98
C THR A 242 -0.53 5.72 -5.40
N PHE A 243 0.40 5.43 -6.31
CA PHE A 243 0.38 6.00 -7.64
C PHE A 243 -0.81 5.50 -8.47
N ALA A 244 -1.07 4.20 -8.49
CA ALA A 244 -2.21 3.62 -9.18
C ALA A 244 -3.53 4.07 -8.55
N GLY A 245 -3.64 4.07 -7.21
CA GLY A 245 -4.83 4.51 -6.49
C GLY A 245 -5.18 5.97 -6.76
N LEU A 246 -4.20 6.88 -6.72
CA LEU A 246 -4.40 8.29 -7.04
C LEU A 246 -4.76 8.51 -8.50
N THR A 247 -4.04 7.86 -9.42
CA THR A 247 -4.34 7.93 -10.84
C THR A 247 -5.78 7.53 -11.12
N PHE A 248 -6.24 6.47 -10.48
CA PHE A 248 -7.59 5.98 -10.65
C PHE A 248 -8.65 6.91 -10.06
N ALA A 249 -8.40 7.50 -8.88
CA ALA A 249 -9.30 8.52 -8.32
C ALA A 249 -9.41 9.74 -9.25
N LEU A 250 -8.30 10.17 -9.86
CA LEU A 250 -8.30 11.25 -10.84
C LEU A 250 -9.00 10.86 -12.15
N THR A 251 -8.79 9.64 -12.65
CA THR A 251 -9.52 9.06 -13.79
C THR A 251 -11.02 9.13 -13.55
N ALA A 252 -11.48 8.67 -12.39
CA ALA A 252 -12.88 8.68 -11.98
C ALA A 252 -13.41 10.06 -11.56
N GLN A 253 -12.68 11.14 -11.86
CA GLN A 253 -13.09 12.52 -11.63
C GLN A 253 -13.43 12.84 -10.16
N PHE A 254 -12.69 12.27 -9.21
CA PHE A 254 -12.76 12.68 -7.80
C PHE A 254 -11.96 13.96 -7.49
N GLY A 255 -11.10 14.37 -8.43
CA GLY A 255 -10.25 15.55 -8.30
C GLY A 255 -9.32 15.47 -7.09
N TRP A 256 -8.79 16.62 -6.68
CA TRP A 256 -8.11 16.72 -5.39
C TRP A 256 -9.15 17.05 -4.33
N SER A 257 -9.61 16.04 -3.59
CA SER A 257 -10.67 16.19 -2.59
C SER A 257 -10.51 15.14 -1.48
N LEU A 258 -11.29 15.30 -0.40
CA LEU A 258 -11.37 14.29 0.66
C LEU A 258 -11.77 12.90 0.12
N TRP A 259 -12.55 12.85 -0.97
CA TRP A 259 -12.96 11.58 -1.56
C TRP A 259 -11.79 10.82 -2.19
N THR A 260 -10.83 11.53 -2.78
CA THR A 260 -9.59 10.91 -3.27
C THR A 260 -8.79 10.31 -2.11
N THR A 261 -8.74 11.01 -0.97
CA THR A 261 -8.13 10.50 0.26
C THR A 261 -8.84 9.23 0.75
N VAL A 262 -10.17 9.24 0.82
CA VAL A 262 -10.99 8.10 1.26
C VAL A 262 -10.83 6.92 0.31
N LEU A 263 -10.88 7.14 -1.00
CA LEU A 263 -10.64 6.10 -2.02
C LEU A 263 -9.28 5.46 -1.86
N LEU A 264 -8.23 6.27 -1.75
CA LEU A 264 -6.87 5.77 -1.60
C LEU A 264 -6.74 4.93 -0.34
N LEU A 265 -7.31 5.38 0.78
CA LEU A 265 -7.27 4.66 2.05
C LEU A 265 -8.01 3.32 1.98
N PHE A 266 -9.28 3.34 1.56
CA PHE A 266 -10.15 2.17 1.67
C PHE A 266 -10.01 1.19 0.51
N VAL A 267 -9.79 1.66 -0.72
CA VAL A 267 -9.70 0.79 -1.91
C VAL A 267 -8.25 0.38 -2.19
N GLY A 268 -7.28 1.22 -1.88
CA GLY A 268 -5.85 0.93 -2.09
C GLY A 268 -5.15 0.39 -0.84
N MET A 269 -4.98 1.25 0.16
CA MET A 269 -4.10 0.99 1.30
C MET A 269 -4.61 -0.10 2.24
N MET A 270 -5.92 -0.14 2.52
CA MET A 270 -6.52 -1.10 3.46
C MET A 270 -6.41 -2.56 2.97
N PRO A 271 -6.81 -2.92 1.73
CA PRO A 271 -6.63 -4.27 1.21
C PRO A 271 -5.17 -4.73 1.25
N PHE A 272 -4.25 -3.87 0.79
CA PHE A 272 -2.83 -4.19 0.74
C PHE A 272 -2.25 -4.41 2.15
N PHE A 273 -2.57 -3.53 3.10
CA PHE A 273 -2.10 -3.65 4.47
C PHE A 273 -2.57 -4.95 5.12
N PHE A 274 -3.85 -5.29 5.00
CA PHE A 274 -4.39 -6.50 5.64
C PHE A 274 -3.98 -7.79 4.94
N ALA A 275 -3.72 -7.77 3.63
CA ALA A 275 -3.08 -8.89 2.93
C ALA A 275 -1.63 -9.11 3.41
N THR A 276 -0.87 -8.02 3.57
CA THR A 276 0.51 -8.07 4.11
C THR A 276 0.51 -8.53 5.58
N LEU A 277 -0.49 -8.11 6.36
CA LEU A 277 -0.65 -8.54 7.75
C LEU A 277 -0.99 -10.03 7.83
N GLU A 278 -1.89 -10.51 6.97
CA GLU A 278 -2.19 -11.94 6.85
C GLU A 278 -0.92 -12.72 6.51
N GLU A 279 -0.16 -12.29 5.50
CA GLU A 279 1.11 -12.91 5.10
C GLU A 279 2.09 -13.03 6.27
N TYR A 280 2.25 -11.96 7.06
CA TYR A 280 3.10 -11.98 8.25
C TYR A 280 2.71 -13.09 9.25
N PHE A 281 1.41 -13.34 9.45
CA PHE A 281 0.93 -14.33 10.42
C PHE A 281 0.80 -15.75 9.84
N SER A 282 0.48 -15.87 8.56
CA SER A 282 0.33 -17.15 7.86
C SER A 282 1.69 -17.71 7.43
N GLY A 283 2.70 -16.85 7.24
CA GLY A 283 3.97 -17.18 6.61
C GLY A 283 3.89 -17.27 5.09
N ALA A 284 2.72 -17.05 4.49
CA ALA A 284 2.50 -17.18 3.06
C ALA A 284 1.47 -16.18 2.53
N LEU A 285 1.79 -15.53 1.41
CA LEU A 285 0.84 -14.65 0.73
C LEU A 285 -0.15 -15.51 -0.06
N VAL A 286 -1.40 -15.56 0.41
CA VAL A 286 -2.49 -16.29 -0.27
C VAL A 286 -3.44 -15.26 -0.86
N LEU A 287 -3.37 -15.06 -2.16
CA LEU A 287 -4.33 -14.24 -2.89
C LEU A 287 -5.55 -15.09 -3.22
N ARG A 288 -6.72 -14.61 -2.82
CA ARG A 288 -7.99 -15.36 -2.91
C ARG A 288 -8.53 -15.41 -4.34
N GLU A 289 -9.48 -16.32 -4.55
CA GLU A 289 -10.11 -16.60 -5.83
C GLU A 289 -10.83 -15.39 -6.44
N ILE A 290 -11.34 -14.49 -5.60
CA ILE A 290 -12.13 -13.32 -5.98
C ILE A 290 -11.51 -12.05 -5.38
N ASN A 291 -11.51 -10.97 -6.18
CA ASN A 291 -11.01 -9.65 -5.79
C ASN A 291 -9.51 -9.69 -5.46
N GLY A 292 -8.76 -10.44 -6.26
CA GLY A 292 -7.30 -10.45 -6.23
C GLY A 292 -6.72 -9.13 -6.80
N PRO A 293 -5.46 -8.79 -6.48
CA PRO A 293 -4.83 -7.56 -6.96
C PRO A 293 -4.81 -7.48 -8.49
N ASN A 294 -4.59 -8.61 -9.16
CA ASN A 294 -4.60 -8.70 -10.62
C ASN A 294 -5.96 -8.33 -11.25
N GLU A 295 -7.07 -8.69 -10.62
CA GLU A 295 -8.43 -8.35 -11.09
C GLU A 295 -8.70 -6.85 -10.88
N GLY A 296 -8.28 -6.31 -9.74
CA GLY A 296 -8.35 -4.88 -9.46
C GLY A 296 -7.57 -4.04 -10.48
N LEU A 297 -6.33 -4.43 -10.79
CA LEU A 297 -5.49 -3.75 -11.79
C LEU A 297 -6.10 -3.80 -13.20
N LEU A 298 -6.64 -4.95 -13.62
CA LEU A 298 -7.33 -5.08 -14.91
C LEU A 298 -8.58 -4.19 -14.97
N LEU A 299 -9.37 -4.15 -13.89
CA LEU A 299 -10.55 -3.28 -13.82
C LEU A 299 -10.15 -1.80 -13.89
N MET A 300 -9.13 -1.38 -13.14
CA MET A 300 -8.61 -0.01 -13.19
C MET A 300 -8.08 0.33 -14.59
N GLN A 301 -7.39 -0.60 -15.24
CA GLN A 301 -6.90 -0.45 -16.60
C GLN A 301 -8.05 -0.27 -17.59
N LEU A 302 -9.05 -1.15 -17.56
CA LEU A 302 -10.24 -1.08 -18.42
C LEU A 302 -10.96 0.25 -18.27
N LEU A 303 -11.24 0.66 -17.03
CA LEU A 303 -11.95 1.91 -16.74
C LEU A 303 -11.14 3.14 -17.19
N THR A 304 -9.82 3.09 -17.11
CA THR A 304 -8.95 4.17 -17.61
C THR A 304 -8.96 4.23 -19.13
N TRP A 305 -8.97 3.08 -19.83
CA TRP A 305 -9.18 3.04 -21.29
C TRP A 305 -10.54 3.60 -21.70
N LEU A 306 -11.62 3.22 -21.01
CA LEU A 306 -12.96 3.76 -21.27
C LEU A 306 -13.01 5.28 -21.07
N THR A 307 -12.27 5.80 -20.09
CA THR A 307 -12.13 7.24 -19.85
C THR A 307 -11.38 7.93 -20.98
N ALA A 308 -10.35 7.31 -21.55
CA ALA A 308 -9.65 7.85 -22.73
C ALA A 308 -10.57 7.91 -23.95
N ILE A 309 -11.41 6.89 -24.14
CA ILE A 309 -12.34 6.77 -25.29
C ILE A 309 -13.51 7.75 -25.15
N TRP A 310 -14.24 7.73 -24.05
CA TRP A 310 -15.46 8.54 -23.85
C TRP A 310 -15.20 9.92 -23.26
N GLY A 311 -13.99 10.16 -22.78
CA GLY A 311 -13.61 11.39 -22.10
C GLY A 311 -13.96 11.39 -20.60
N PRO A 312 -13.26 12.22 -19.80
CA PRO A 312 -13.45 12.28 -18.35
C PRO A 312 -14.86 12.66 -17.91
N ALA A 313 -15.59 13.42 -18.71
CA ALA A 313 -16.97 13.82 -18.43
C ALA A 313 -17.94 12.63 -18.27
N PHE A 314 -17.58 11.45 -18.78
CA PHE A 314 -18.31 10.20 -18.57
C PHE A 314 -18.64 9.94 -17.10
N TRP A 315 -17.69 10.18 -16.20
CA TRP A 315 -17.81 9.93 -14.76
C TRP A 315 -18.75 10.89 -14.03
N LYS A 316 -19.05 12.04 -14.62
CA LYS A 316 -19.96 13.04 -14.07
C LYS A 316 -21.40 12.87 -14.55
N ARG A 317 -21.68 11.92 -15.44
CA ARG A 317 -23.04 11.62 -15.91
C ARG A 317 -23.91 11.19 -14.73
N LEU A 318 -25.12 11.76 -14.66
CA LEU A 318 -26.08 11.44 -13.62
C LEU A 318 -26.78 10.12 -13.94
N VAL A 319 -26.84 9.24 -12.94
CA VAL A 319 -27.57 7.97 -12.97
C VAL A 319 -28.71 8.06 -11.97
N VAL A 320 -29.92 7.79 -12.43
CA VAL A 320 -31.12 7.78 -11.58
C VAL A 320 -31.26 6.42 -10.92
N VAL A 321 -31.14 6.38 -9.60
CA VAL A 321 -31.27 5.16 -8.79
C VAL A 321 -32.62 5.19 -8.06
N PRO A 322 -33.47 4.15 -8.20
CA PRO A 322 -34.75 4.10 -7.50
C PRO A 322 -34.55 4.03 -5.98
N VAL A 323 -35.33 4.83 -5.24
CA VAL A 323 -35.35 4.78 -3.77
C VAL A 323 -36.44 3.82 -3.34
N PHE A 324 -36.05 2.67 -2.80
CA PHE A 324 -36.99 1.68 -2.32
C PHE A 324 -37.56 2.10 -0.94
N PRO A 325 -38.88 1.98 -0.70
CA PRO A 325 -39.47 2.24 0.61
C PRO A 325 -38.86 1.36 1.71
N SER A 326 -38.63 1.95 2.89
CA SER A 326 -38.10 1.25 4.08
C SER A 326 -38.93 0.02 4.50
N SER A 327 -40.20 -0.05 4.10
CA SER A 327 -41.12 -1.17 4.37
C SER A 327 -40.76 -2.47 3.63
N ILE A 328 -40.05 -2.41 2.50
CA ILE A 328 -39.62 -3.60 1.72
C ILE A 328 -38.43 -4.32 2.40
N PHE A 329 -37.68 -3.63 3.25
CA PHE A 329 -36.38 -4.10 3.76
C PHE A 329 -36.44 -4.86 5.07
N SER A 330 -37.63 -5.18 5.58
CA SER A 330 -37.82 -5.54 6.98
C SER A 330 -37.31 -6.92 7.40
N LYS A 331 -36.85 -7.84 6.53
CA LYS A 331 -36.50 -9.20 7.01
C LYS A 331 -35.22 -9.89 6.53
N HIS A 332 -34.62 -9.64 5.35
CA HIS A 332 -33.49 -10.50 4.90
C HIS A 332 -32.32 -9.84 4.15
N ILE A 333 -32.28 -8.51 3.98
CA ILE A 333 -31.23 -7.83 3.20
C ILE A 333 -30.75 -6.57 3.96
N CYS A 334 -29.87 -6.74 4.96
CA CYS A 334 -29.38 -5.65 5.82
C CYS A 334 -28.20 -4.84 5.25
N LEU A 335 -27.36 -5.42 4.39
CA LEU A 335 -26.14 -4.73 3.95
C LEU A 335 -26.39 -3.70 2.83
N PRO A 336 -27.14 -4.02 1.76
CA PRO A 336 -27.54 -3.04 0.75
C PRO A 336 -28.46 -1.96 1.32
N SER A 337 -29.33 -2.29 2.29
CA SER A 337 -30.28 -1.34 2.89
C SER A 337 -29.62 -0.37 3.86
N ALA A 338 -28.56 -0.77 4.58
CA ALA A 338 -27.73 0.12 5.37
C ALA A 338 -26.94 1.08 4.48
N VAL A 339 -26.38 0.59 3.36
CA VAL A 339 -25.68 1.44 2.37
C VAL A 339 -26.67 2.43 1.73
N ILE A 340 -27.83 1.98 1.28
CA ILE A 340 -28.89 2.86 0.72
C ILE A 340 -29.47 3.80 1.78
N SER A 341 -29.59 3.38 3.04
CA SER A 341 -30.00 4.24 4.17
C SER A 341 -28.94 5.28 4.49
N ILE A 342 -27.64 4.96 4.45
CA ILE A 342 -26.54 5.93 4.61
C ILE A 342 -26.52 6.91 3.44
N LEU A 343 -26.88 6.47 2.23
CA LEU A 343 -27.03 7.31 1.04
C LEU A 343 -28.28 8.21 1.07
N SER A 344 -29.35 7.78 1.75
CA SER A 344 -30.63 8.50 1.82
C SER A 344 -30.83 9.29 3.12
N SER A 345 -30.11 8.96 4.20
CA SER A 345 -30.03 9.76 5.42
C SER A 345 -29.15 10.97 5.12
N GLY A 346 -29.78 12.05 4.67
CA GLY A 346 -29.20 13.25 4.06
C GLY A 346 -28.05 13.97 4.77
N GLY A 347 -27.54 13.50 5.91
CA GLY A 347 -26.45 14.15 6.65
C GLY A 347 -25.10 14.21 5.92
N TYR A 348 -24.82 13.26 5.01
CA TYR A 348 -23.61 13.33 4.17
C TYR A 348 -23.85 14.01 2.82
N LEU A 349 -25.10 14.07 2.34
CA LEU A 349 -25.44 14.70 1.06
C LEU A 349 -25.71 16.21 1.19
N GLU A 350 -26.12 16.70 2.35
CA GLU A 350 -26.14 18.14 2.69
C GLU A 350 -24.74 18.76 2.55
N ILE A 351 -23.73 17.99 2.92
CA ILE A 351 -22.33 18.38 2.87
C ILE A 351 -21.84 18.38 1.39
N ALA A 352 -22.54 17.66 0.49
CA ALA A 352 -21.97 17.24 -0.80
C ALA A 352 -22.26 18.13 -2.00
N LEU A 353 -23.34 18.91 -1.91
CA LEU A 353 -23.94 19.54 -3.07
C LEU A 353 -23.92 21.06 -2.88
N SER A 354 -23.64 21.77 -3.97
CA SER A 354 -23.87 23.23 -4.01
C SER A 354 -25.35 23.54 -3.71
N ARG A 355 -25.66 24.71 -3.17
CA ARG A 355 -27.04 25.13 -2.79
C ARG A 355 -28.08 24.92 -3.91
N SER A 356 -27.67 25.02 -5.17
CA SER A 356 -28.49 24.78 -6.37
C SER A 356 -28.73 23.31 -6.71
N GLU A 357 -27.78 22.43 -6.41
CA GLU A 357 -27.95 20.98 -6.58
C GLU A 357 -28.76 20.40 -5.41
N TRP A 358 -28.63 21.00 -4.23
CA TRP A 358 -29.41 20.65 -3.04
C TRP A 358 -30.90 20.95 -3.22
N SER A 359 -31.29 22.07 -3.84
CA SER A 359 -32.72 22.37 -4.07
C SER A 359 -33.38 21.33 -4.98
N MET A 360 -32.69 20.92 -6.05
CA MET A 360 -33.16 19.85 -6.94
C MET A 360 -33.22 18.50 -6.20
N TYR A 361 -32.20 18.17 -5.41
CA TYR A 361 -32.14 16.93 -4.63
C TYR A 361 -33.21 16.87 -3.54
N HIS A 362 -33.44 17.96 -2.82
CA HIS A 362 -34.44 18.09 -1.76
C HIS A 362 -35.86 17.97 -2.33
N GLU A 363 -36.10 18.45 -3.55
CA GLU A 363 -37.39 18.29 -4.26
C GLU A 363 -37.61 16.84 -4.73
N MET A 364 -36.55 16.15 -5.20
CA MET A 364 -36.61 14.73 -5.55
C MET A 364 -36.79 13.80 -4.32
N LEU A 365 -36.12 14.11 -3.20
CA LEU A 365 -36.31 13.40 -1.93
C LEU A 365 -37.71 13.57 -1.36
N ARG A 366 -38.30 14.76 -1.50
CA ARG A 366 -39.68 15.05 -1.10
C ARG A 366 -40.69 14.14 -1.82
N ASN A 367 -40.36 13.73 -3.06
CA ASN A 367 -41.19 12.84 -3.88
C ASN A 367 -40.87 11.33 -3.75
N ARG A 368 -39.95 10.91 -2.86
CA ARG A 368 -39.67 9.51 -2.44
C ARG A 368 -39.57 8.42 -3.56
N ARG A 369 -39.21 8.76 -4.81
CA ARG A 369 -39.21 7.78 -5.92
C ARG A 369 -37.83 7.46 -6.50
N ALA A 370 -36.90 8.41 -6.57
CA ALA A 370 -35.55 8.17 -7.11
C ALA A 370 -34.55 9.26 -6.71
N VAL A 371 -33.26 8.94 -6.75
CA VAL A 371 -32.14 9.84 -6.51
C VAL A 371 -31.20 9.82 -7.73
N ALA A 372 -30.86 10.98 -8.27
CA ALA A 372 -29.83 11.12 -9.31
C ALA A 372 -28.45 11.27 -8.67
N LEU A 373 -27.53 10.34 -8.89
CA LEU A 373 -26.13 10.42 -8.44
C LEU A 373 -25.17 10.46 -9.62
N PRO A 374 -24.07 11.22 -9.55
CA PRO A 374 -23.04 11.13 -10.57
C PRO A 374 -22.37 9.74 -10.53
N LEU A 375 -22.03 9.24 -11.72
CA LEU A 375 -21.54 7.88 -11.92
C LEU A 375 -20.32 7.54 -11.06
N ASN A 376 -19.41 8.48 -10.85
CA ASN A 376 -18.24 8.27 -9.98
C ASN A 376 -18.63 7.94 -8.52
N ARG A 377 -19.66 8.58 -7.96
CA ARG A 377 -20.15 8.28 -6.59
C ARG A 377 -20.71 6.88 -6.50
N LEU A 378 -21.51 6.49 -7.49
CA LEU A 378 -22.05 5.15 -7.59
C LEU A 378 -20.93 4.11 -7.70
N PHE A 379 -19.94 4.38 -8.54
CA PHE A 379 -18.77 3.54 -8.72
C PHE A 379 -17.96 3.35 -7.43
N PHE A 380 -17.73 4.41 -6.66
CA PHE A 380 -17.06 4.31 -5.35
C PHE A 380 -17.76 3.32 -4.42
N LEU A 381 -19.09 3.39 -4.32
CA LEU A 381 -19.87 2.47 -3.49
C LEU A 381 -19.71 1.02 -3.97
N PHE A 382 -19.78 0.81 -5.28
CA PHE A 382 -19.53 -0.50 -5.87
C PHE A 382 -18.12 -1.02 -5.58
N THR A 383 -17.11 -0.15 -5.49
CA THR A 383 -15.74 -0.57 -5.14
C THR A 383 -15.57 -0.93 -3.66
N LEU A 384 -16.34 -0.34 -2.75
CA LEU A 384 -16.28 -0.67 -1.32
C LEU A 384 -16.93 -2.03 -1.00
N LEU A 385 -17.98 -2.40 -1.72
CA LEU A 385 -18.72 -3.65 -1.52
C LEU A 385 -17.85 -4.91 -1.57
N PRO A 386 -16.94 -5.12 -2.54
CA PRO A 386 -16.06 -6.28 -2.56
C PRO A 386 -14.84 -6.13 -1.63
N VAL A 387 -14.40 -4.90 -1.35
CA VAL A 387 -13.21 -4.66 -0.51
C VAL A 387 -13.43 -5.06 0.94
N LEU A 388 -14.56 -4.69 1.54
CA LEU A 388 -14.84 -4.99 2.95
C LEU A 388 -14.82 -6.50 3.25
N PRO A 389 -15.54 -7.36 2.49
CA PRO A 389 -15.43 -8.81 2.63
C PRO A 389 -13.99 -9.30 2.49
N THR A 390 -13.22 -8.82 1.51
CA THR A 390 -11.82 -9.23 1.33
C THR A 390 -10.98 -8.91 2.57
N VAL A 391 -11.06 -7.68 3.09
CA VAL A 391 -10.30 -7.26 4.28
C VAL A 391 -10.72 -8.06 5.53
N ILE A 392 -12.03 -8.23 5.74
CA ILE A 392 -12.57 -9.04 6.83
C ILE A 392 -12.04 -10.48 6.73
N SER A 393 -12.04 -11.03 5.52
CA SER A 393 -11.60 -12.40 5.30
C SER A 393 -10.11 -12.57 5.60
N ASN A 394 -9.26 -11.64 5.13
CA ASN A 394 -7.82 -11.63 5.43
C ASN A 394 -7.57 -11.58 6.93
N PHE A 395 -8.30 -10.73 7.65
CA PHE A 395 -8.20 -10.63 9.10
C PHE A 395 -8.67 -11.91 9.82
N ILE A 396 -9.75 -12.55 9.35
CA ILE A 396 -10.24 -13.81 9.92
C ILE A 396 -9.25 -14.96 9.73
N THR A 397 -8.57 -15.05 8.58
CA THR A 397 -7.61 -16.14 8.29
C THR A 397 -6.47 -16.20 9.29
N ILE A 398 -6.02 -15.05 9.80
CA ILE A 398 -4.98 -14.97 10.86
C ILE A 398 -5.30 -15.90 12.04
N PHE A 399 -6.59 -16.14 12.31
CA PHE A 399 -7.06 -16.94 13.45
C PHE A 399 -7.50 -18.37 13.12
N ARG A 400 -7.48 -18.78 11.84
CA ARG A 400 -8.01 -20.08 11.41
C ARG A 400 -7.03 -21.26 11.55
N ASN A 401 -5.74 -21.00 11.74
CA ASN A 401 -4.73 -22.05 11.85
C ASN A 401 -4.66 -22.62 13.28
N GLY A 402 -4.88 -23.94 13.48
CA GLY A 402 -4.70 -24.58 14.80
C GLY A 402 -5.57 -25.81 15.12
N SER A 403 -6.01 -26.58 14.12
CA SER A 403 -6.87 -27.76 14.30
C SER A 403 -6.26 -28.83 15.21
N GLN A 404 -4.93 -28.94 15.28
CA GLN A 404 -4.23 -29.93 16.09
C GLN A 404 -3.96 -29.52 17.56
N LEU A 405 -4.34 -28.32 17.97
CA LEU A 405 -4.16 -27.85 19.35
C LEU A 405 -5.38 -28.22 20.21
N SER A 406 -5.14 -28.53 21.49
CA SER A 406 -6.22 -28.67 22.49
C SER A 406 -7.00 -27.36 22.62
N GLU A 407 -8.24 -27.43 23.09
CA GLU A 407 -9.12 -26.25 23.16
C GLU A 407 -8.54 -25.11 24.02
N SER A 408 -7.90 -25.44 25.15
CA SER A 408 -7.24 -24.48 26.02
C SER A 408 -6.02 -23.82 25.36
N GLN A 409 -5.19 -24.60 24.65
CA GLN A 409 -4.04 -24.11 23.90
C GLN A 409 -4.48 -23.24 22.71
N ARG A 410 -5.53 -23.66 22.00
CA ARG A 410 -6.13 -22.92 20.89
C ARG A 410 -6.67 -21.58 21.37
N LYS A 411 -7.36 -21.55 22.51
CA LYS A 411 -7.89 -20.31 23.13
C LYS A 411 -6.78 -19.36 23.56
N LEU A 412 -5.72 -19.87 24.19
CA LEU A 412 -4.56 -19.04 24.60
C LEU A 412 -3.81 -18.48 23.38
N ARG A 413 -3.54 -19.32 22.38
CA ARG A 413 -2.90 -18.91 21.12
C ARG A 413 -3.74 -17.86 20.39
N ARG A 414 -5.05 -18.08 20.26
CA ARG A 414 -5.97 -17.12 19.62
C ARG A 414 -5.96 -15.77 20.33
N ARG A 415 -6.02 -15.75 21.67
CA ARG A 415 -5.91 -14.51 22.45
C ARG A 415 -4.59 -13.77 22.19
N HIS A 416 -3.48 -14.50 22.11
CA HIS A 416 -2.18 -13.92 21.82
C HIS A 416 -2.11 -13.35 20.39
N LEU A 417 -2.57 -14.11 19.39
CA LEU A 417 -2.63 -13.66 17.99
C LEU A 417 -3.52 -12.44 17.81
N VAL A 418 -4.69 -12.39 18.45
CA VAL A 418 -5.58 -11.22 18.38
C VAL A 418 -4.89 -9.98 18.94
N ARG A 419 -4.22 -10.10 20.09
CA ARG A 419 -3.47 -8.97 20.68
C ARG A 419 -2.38 -8.47 19.75
N LEU A 420 -1.62 -9.38 19.12
CA LEU A 420 -0.58 -9.00 18.17
C LEU A 420 -1.16 -8.39 16.89
N ALA A 421 -2.19 -8.99 16.30
CA ALA A 421 -2.81 -8.49 15.07
C ALA A 421 -3.39 -7.08 15.28
N VAL A 422 -4.05 -6.83 16.41
CA VAL A 422 -4.54 -5.49 16.79
C VAL A 422 -3.38 -4.52 17.00
N ALA A 423 -2.34 -4.93 17.74
CA ALA A 423 -1.17 -4.08 17.99
C ALA A 423 -0.43 -3.73 16.69
N TYR A 424 -0.31 -4.68 15.76
CA TYR A 424 0.36 -4.47 14.46
C TYR A 424 -0.50 -3.69 13.48
N SER A 425 -1.83 -3.69 13.64
CA SER A 425 -2.73 -2.82 12.89
C SER A 425 -2.74 -1.37 13.41
N PHE A 426 -2.26 -1.12 14.63
CA PHE A 426 -2.29 0.20 15.25
C PHE A 426 -1.64 1.30 14.39
N PRO A 427 -0.42 1.13 13.83
CA PRO A 427 0.18 2.17 12.98
C PRO A 427 -0.65 2.51 11.74
N PHE A 428 -1.35 1.53 11.15
CA PHE A 428 -2.23 1.76 10.01
C PHE A 428 -3.46 2.58 10.40
N PHE A 429 -4.10 2.28 11.54
CA PHE A 429 -5.21 3.09 12.03
C PHE A 429 -4.76 4.51 12.43
N THR A 430 -3.57 4.65 13.01
CA THR A 430 -2.98 5.97 13.31
C THR A 430 -2.68 6.77 12.04
N LEU A 431 -2.25 6.11 10.94
CA LEU A 431 -2.16 6.72 9.62
C LEU A 431 -3.53 7.18 9.14
N ALA A 432 -4.53 6.28 9.15
CA ALA A 432 -5.88 6.54 8.66
C ALA A 432 -6.53 7.75 9.37
N ILE A 433 -6.38 7.83 10.70
CA ILE A 433 -6.94 8.94 11.49
C ILE A 433 -6.32 10.27 11.09
N ALA A 434 -4.99 10.39 11.00
CA ALA A 434 -4.36 11.65 10.60
C ALA A 434 -4.61 12.00 9.13
N MET A 435 -4.64 10.98 8.26
CA MET A 435 -4.93 11.12 6.84
C MET A 435 -6.37 11.60 6.58
N ILE A 436 -7.34 11.25 7.41
CA ILE A 436 -8.71 11.79 7.27
C ILE A 436 -8.90 13.06 8.10
N GLY A 437 -8.34 13.11 9.30
CA GLY A 437 -8.49 14.22 10.24
C GLY A 437 -7.91 15.53 9.74
N TRP A 438 -6.75 15.51 9.07
CA TRP A 438 -6.13 16.74 8.55
C TRP A 438 -7.04 17.44 7.52
N PRO A 439 -7.47 16.82 6.41
CA PRO A 439 -8.37 17.47 5.46
C PRO A 439 -9.76 17.79 6.02
N LEU A 440 -10.23 17.08 7.06
CA LEU A 440 -11.47 17.44 7.76
C LEU A 440 -11.33 18.76 8.55
N CYS A 441 -10.17 18.99 9.20
CA CYS A 441 -9.90 20.23 9.92
C CYS A 441 -9.48 21.37 8.99
N SER A 442 -8.73 21.07 7.93
CA SER A 442 -8.34 22.06 6.92
C SER A 442 -8.41 21.48 5.52
N PRO A 443 -9.52 21.70 4.80
CA PRO A 443 -9.70 21.18 3.45
C PRO A 443 -8.72 21.76 2.43
N ALA A 444 -8.16 22.95 2.72
CA ALA A 444 -7.19 23.62 1.87
C ALA A 444 -5.96 22.73 1.58
N VAL A 445 -5.56 21.86 2.51
CA VAL A 445 -4.42 20.96 2.30
C VAL A 445 -4.60 20.04 1.09
N VAL A 446 -5.80 19.49 0.88
CA VAL A 446 -6.08 18.62 -0.27
C VAL A 446 -6.48 19.42 -1.50
N LEU A 447 -7.25 20.49 -1.34
CA LEU A 447 -7.74 21.28 -2.49
C LEU A 447 -6.61 22.06 -3.18
N ALA A 448 -5.67 22.59 -2.40
CA ALA A 448 -4.59 23.44 -2.91
C ALA A 448 -3.26 22.70 -3.09
N ASN A 449 -3.05 21.56 -2.40
CA ASN A 449 -1.77 20.83 -2.42
C ASN A 449 -1.98 19.30 -2.53
N GLY A 450 -2.98 18.90 -3.31
CA GLY A 450 -3.45 17.52 -3.38
C GLY A 450 -2.35 16.52 -3.75
N LEU A 451 -1.46 16.85 -4.69
CA LEU A 451 -0.40 15.92 -5.09
C LEU A 451 0.58 15.67 -3.94
N LEU A 452 1.13 16.75 -3.39
CA LEU A 452 2.12 16.69 -2.32
C LEU A 452 1.57 16.02 -1.06
N TYR A 453 0.33 16.35 -0.69
CA TYR A 453 -0.38 15.74 0.43
C TYR A 453 -0.53 14.23 0.27
N HIS A 454 -1.04 13.76 -0.86
CA HIS A 454 -1.27 12.33 -1.05
C HIS A 454 0.04 11.55 -1.23
N TRP A 455 1.10 12.16 -1.79
CA TRP A 455 2.43 11.56 -1.81
C TRP A 455 3.03 11.41 -0.41
N LEU A 456 2.82 12.38 0.48
CA LEU A 456 3.17 12.24 1.91
C LEU A 456 2.43 11.06 2.54
N CYS A 457 1.11 10.94 2.34
CA CYS A 457 0.33 9.79 2.82
C CYS A 457 0.87 8.46 2.29
N GLY A 458 1.15 8.39 0.99
CA GLY A 458 1.70 7.21 0.32
C GLY A 458 3.07 6.80 0.81
N LEU A 459 3.99 7.75 1.01
CA LEU A 459 5.33 7.45 1.54
C LEU A 459 5.28 6.97 3.00
N THR A 460 4.38 7.54 3.81
CA THR A 460 4.17 7.05 5.18
C THR A 460 3.57 5.64 5.19
N PHE A 461 2.60 5.37 4.31
CA PHE A 461 2.05 4.03 4.13
C PHE A 461 3.12 3.02 3.69
N PHE A 462 3.91 3.38 2.67
CA PHE A 462 5.03 2.57 2.20
C PHE A 462 6.00 2.24 3.34
N TYR A 463 6.35 3.22 4.18
CA TYR A 463 7.23 3.00 5.33
C TYR A 463 6.64 1.98 6.34
N ILE A 464 5.34 2.07 6.60
CA ILE A 464 4.62 1.13 7.48
C ILE A 464 4.66 -0.28 6.90
N CYS A 465 4.24 -0.43 5.63
CA CYS A 465 4.19 -1.72 4.94
C CYS A 465 5.58 -2.34 4.74
N SER A 466 6.58 -1.57 4.31
CA SER A 466 7.94 -2.08 4.11
C SER A 466 8.55 -2.65 5.39
N ARG A 467 8.17 -2.12 6.55
CA ARG A 467 8.57 -2.67 7.85
C ARG A 467 7.85 -3.96 8.19
N LEU A 468 6.57 -4.07 7.86
CA LEU A 468 5.79 -5.29 8.07
C LEU A 468 6.29 -6.43 7.17
N ILE A 469 6.54 -6.13 5.89
CA ILE A 469 7.17 -7.05 4.93
C ILE A 469 8.53 -7.53 5.44
N LEU A 470 9.39 -6.62 5.90
CA LEU A 470 10.71 -7.00 6.42
C LEU A 470 10.62 -7.86 7.70
N ALA A 471 9.66 -7.56 8.59
CA ALA A 471 9.43 -8.35 9.80
C ALA A 471 8.98 -9.78 9.46
N HIS A 472 8.16 -9.95 8.43
CA HIS A 472 7.79 -11.25 7.88
C HIS A 472 9.02 -12.02 7.34
N LEU A 473 9.78 -11.40 6.41
CA LEU A 473 10.94 -12.03 5.76
C LEU A 473 12.04 -12.45 6.75
N THR A 474 12.17 -11.72 7.85
CA THR A 474 13.15 -12.00 8.92
C THR A 474 12.56 -12.83 10.06
N SER A 475 11.26 -13.12 10.03
CA SER A 475 10.49 -13.73 11.13
C SER A 475 10.76 -13.01 12.46
N SER A 476 10.76 -11.68 12.44
CA SER A 476 11.02 -10.81 13.57
C SER A 476 9.76 -10.08 14.03
N VAL A 477 9.83 -9.45 15.21
CA VAL A 477 8.70 -8.68 15.75
C VAL A 477 8.54 -7.41 14.92
N TYR A 478 7.32 -7.12 14.47
CA TYR A 478 7.01 -5.87 13.79
C TYR A 478 7.23 -4.67 14.74
N GLY A 479 8.37 -4.01 14.57
CA GLY A 479 8.78 -2.88 15.41
C GLY A 479 8.12 -1.56 15.03
N SER A 480 8.17 -0.57 15.94
CA SER A 480 7.56 0.75 15.82
C SER A 480 7.74 1.44 14.46
N ALA A 481 6.62 1.80 13.84
CA ALA A 481 6.54 2.67 12.67
C ALA A 481 6.26 4.15 13.02
N PHE A 482 6.21 4.51 14.32
CA PHE A 482 5.82 5.84 14.80
C PHE A 482 6.62 7.01 14.21
N PRO A 483 7.94 6.92 13.95
CA PRO A 483 8.67 8.06 13.39
C PRO A 483 8.12 8.56 12.04
N ALA A 484 7.56 7.67 11.23
CA ALA A 484 6.95 8.02 9.95
C ALA A 484 5.56 8.65 10.10
N LEU A 485 4.88 8.44 11.23
CA LEU A 485 3.56 9.00 11.51
C LEU A 485 3.64 10.45 12.02
N ILE A 486 4.76 10.85 12.63
CA ILE A 486 4.96 12.19 13.21
C ILE A 486 4.62 13.32 12.21
N PRO A 487 5.11 13.30 10.95
CA PRO A 487 4.85 14.41 10.03
C PRO A 487 3.35 14.60 9.70
N LEU A 488 2.62 13.50 9.46
CA LEU A 488 1.18 13.57 9.21
C LEU A 488 0.40 14.07 10.43
N TRP A 489 0.78 13.61 11.63
CA TRP A 489 0.16 14.08 12.86
C TRP A 489 0.50 15.54 13.18
N ALA A 490 1.71 15.99 12.87
CA ALA A 490 2.08 17.40 13.01
C ALA A 490 1.19 18.29 12.13
N GLY A 491 0.94 17.87 10.88
CA GLY A 491 0.00 18.53 10.00
C GLY A 491 -1.45 18.53 10.51
N PHE A 492 -1.94 17.37 10.94
CA PHE A 492 -3.29 17.25 11.51
C PHE A 492 -3.45 18.15 12.76
N LEU A 493 -2.50 18.13 13.69
CA LEU A 493 -2.52 18.96 14.89
C LEU A 493 -2.41 20.45 14.55
N ASN A 494 -1.59 20.83 13.56
CA ASN A 494 -1.53 22.20 13.07
C ASN A 494 -2.91 22.66 12.57
N ALA A 495 -3.61 21.84 11.78
CA ALA A 495 -4.96 22.14 11.32
C ALA A 495 -5.97 22.22 12.48
N LEU A 496 -5.91 21.26 13.42
CA LEU A 496 -6.81 21.20 14.57
C LEU A 496 -6.68 22.42 15.50
N LEU A 497 -5.47 22.97 15.64
CA LEU A 497 -5.18 24.14 16.48
C LEU A 497 -5.42 25.48 15.77
N GLY A 498 -6.09 25.48 14.61
CA GLY A 498 -6.40 26.71 13.87
C GLY A 498 -5.27 27.23 12.99
N ARG A 499 -4.30 26.38 12.60
CA ARG A 499 -3.17 26.67 11.71
C ARG A 499 -2.20 27.73 12.26
N PRO A 500 -1.57 27.51 13.43
CA PRO A 500 -0.55 28.42 13.96
C PRO A 500 0.70 28.52 13.06
N LEU A 501 0.96 27.51 12.22
CA LEU A 501 2.01 27.52 11.21
C LEU A 501 1.41 27.50 9.79
N PRO A 502 2.09 28.11 8.79
CA PRO A 502 1.67 28.03 7.38
C PRO A 502 1.55 26.58 6.91
N GLU A 503 0.36 26.21 6.45
CA GLU A 503 0.01 24.82 6.17
C GLU A 503 0.87 24.20 5.06
N PHE A 504 1.18 24.97 4.01
CA PHE A 504 2.08 24.52 2.94
C PHE A 504 3.48 24.19 3.45
N LEU A 505 4.02 25.01 4.37
CA LEU A 505 5.35 24.78 4.93
C LEU A 505 5.37 23.52 5.81
N VAL A 506 4.35 23.31 6.63
CA VAL A 506 4.18 22.08 7.43
C VAL A 506 4.10 20.87 6.51
N LEU A 507 3.34 20.95 5.41
CA LEU A 507 3.21 19.88 4.44
C LEU A 507 4.54 19.58 3.72
N LEU A 508 5.21 20.60 3.19
CA LEU A 508 6.47 20.46 2.45
C LEU A 508 7.57 19.89 3.35
N THR A 509 7.74 20.43 4.56
CA THR A 509 8.73 19.91 5.51
C THR A 509 8.41 18.48 5.93
N SER A 510 7.12 18.16 6.11
CA SER A 510 6.66 16.80 6.40
C SER A 510 6.99 15.83 5.27
N PHE A 511 6.75 16.24 4.02
CA PHE A 511 7.06 15.47 2.83
C PHE A 511 8.57 15.23 2.69
N LEU A 512 9.40 16.27 2.82
CA LEU A 512 10.86 16.15 2.73
C LEU A 512 11.43 15.27 3.84
N PHE A 513 10.89 15.39 5.06
CA PHE A 513 11.28 14.53 6.17
C PHE A 513 10.93 13.06 5.90
N ILE A 514 9.69 12.76 5.47
CA ILE A 514 9.30 11.37 5.20
C ILE A 514 10.15 10.79 4.06
N LEU A 515 10.36 11.57 2.99
CA LEU A 515 11.16 11.16 1.84
C LEU A 515 12.60 10.82 2.25
N PHE A 516 13.20 11.66 3.09
CA PHE A 516 14.54 11.43 3.62
C PHE A 516 14.64 10.14 4.45
N ILE A 517 13.75 9.95 5.43
CA ILE A 517 13.82 8.77 6.31
C ILE A 517 13.54 7.47 5.54
N VAL A 518 12.60 7.51 4.59
CA VAL A 518 12.25 6.39 3.73
C VAL A 518 13.45 6.03 2.85
N SER A 519 14.00 7.00 2.12
CA SER A 519 15.15 6.79 1.22
C SER A 519 16.35 6.23 1.96
N ARG A 520 16.70 6.81 3.11
CA ARG A 520 17.81 6.34 3.94
C ARG A 520 17.60 4.90 4.40
N ARG A 521 16.37 4.55 4.80
CA ARG A 521 16.02 3.20 5.26
C ARG A 521 16.08 2.18 4.13
N VAL A 522 15.45 2.46 2.99
CA VAL A 522 15.43 1.54 1.83
C VAL A 522 16.86 1.26 1.37
N VAL A 523 17.66 2.30 1.15
CA VAL A 523 19.06 2.14 0.74
C VAL A 523 19.88 1.37 1.79
N GLY A 524 19.65 1.64 3.08
CA GLY A 524 20.31 0.94 4.17
C GLY A 524 19.98 -0.55 4.22
N VAL A 525 18.69 -0.90 4.20
CA VAL A 525 18.21 -2.30 4.25
C VAL A 525 18.67 -3.08 3.02
N VAL A 526 18.48 -2.52 1.81
CA VAL A 526 18.93 -3.14 0.57
C VAL A 526 20.43 -3.39 0.61
N ARG A 527 21.23 -2.41 1.05
CA ARG A 527 22.69 -2.56 1.16
C ARG A 527 23.09 -3.63 2.17
N GLU A 528 22.46 -3.66 3.35
CA GLU A 528 22.76 -4.67 4.38
C GLU A 528 22.44 -6.09 3.92
N ILE A 529 21.25 -6.30 3.33
CA ILE A 529 20.85 -7.61 2.78
C ILE A 529 21.79 -8.02 1.64
N SER A 530 22.06 -7.11 0.69
CA SER A 530 22.92 -7.40 -0.47
C SER A 530 24.33 -7.77 -0.05
N THR A 531 24.90 -7.03 0.91
CA THR A 531 26.24 -7.28 1.44
C THR A 531 26.30 -8.61 2.18
N PHE A 532 25.27 -8.94 2.95
CA PHE A 532 25.22 -10.20 3.70
C PHE A 532 25.06 -11.42 2.79
N LEU A 533 24.20 -11.33 1.77
CA LEU A 533 23.95 -12.42 0.82
C LEU A 533 25.00 -12.50 -0.30
N GLY A 534 25.85 -11.48 -0.46
CA GLY A 534 26.85 -11.41 -1.54
C GLY A 534 26.23 -11.22 -2.93
N ILE A 535 25.05 -10.61 -3.01
CA ILE A 535 24.31 -10.40 -4.27
C ILE A 535 24.39 -8.95 -4.74
N ARG A 536 24.35 -8.75 -6.05
CA ARG A 536 24.18 -7.43 -6.67
C ARG A 536 22.69 -7.24 -7.02
N PRO A 537 21.97 -6.26 -6.44
CA PRO A 537 20.51 -6.16 -6.58
C PRO A 537 19.99 -6.12 -8.02
N PHE A 538 20.75 -5.52 -8.94
CA PHE A 538 20.34 -5.28 -10.32
C PHE A 538 21.25 -5.99 -11.34
N SER A 539 21.97 -7.03 -10.94
CA SER A 539 22.87 -7.76 -11.83
C SER A 539 22.86 -9.26 -11.51
N ILE A 540 22.77 -10.08 -12.55
CA ILE A 540 22.93 -11.53 -12.46
C ILE A 540 24.42 -11.82 -12.65
N VAL A 541 25.04 -12.51 -11.70
CA VAL A 541 26.41 -13.00 -11.88
C VAL A 541 26.35 -14.15 -12.88
N GLY A 542 26.87 -13.92 -14.09
CA GLY A 542 26.93 -14.94 -15.12
C GLY A 542 27.79 -16.12 -14.67
N ALA A 543 27.35 -17.35 -14.97
CA ALA A 543 28.12 -18.59 -14.81
C ALA A 543 29.45 -18.62 -15.60
N SER A 544 29.80 -17.55 -16.31
CA SER A 544 31.01 -17.39 -17.10
C SER A 544 32.24 -16.97 -16.28
N SER A 545 32.11 -16.53 -15.01
CA SER A 545 33.27 -16.14 -14.21
C SER A 545 33.98 -17.30 -13.52
N GLU A 546 33.36 -18.48 -13.40
CA GLU A 546 34.00 -19.66 -12.77
C GLU A 546 34.85 -20.48 -13.76
N ARG A 547 34.76 -20.23 -15.07
CA ARG A 547 35.62 -20.93 -16.06
C ARG A 547 36.99 -20.27 -16.30
N MET A 548 37.25 -19.08 -15.78
CA MET A 548 38.51 -18.35 -16.01
C MET A 548 39.53 -18.46 -14.84
N HIS A 549 39.25 -19.29 -13.83
CA HIS A 549 40.21 -19.57 -12.74
C HIS A 549 40.55 -21.07 -12.60
N GLY A 550 40.25 -21.88 -13.62
CA GLY A 550 40.54 -23.32 -13.65
C GLY A 550 41.73 -23.74 -14.53
N THR A 551 42.38 -22.81 -15.23
CA THR A 551 43.48 -23.11 -16.16
C THR A 551 44.54 -22.01 -16.09
N ASP A 552 45.42 -22.14 -15.10
CA ASP A 552 46.81 -21.66 -15.02
C ASP A 552 47.21 -21.92 -13.56
N SER A 553 48.12 -22.82 -13.18
CA SER A 553 49.31 -23.31 -13.87
C SER A 553 49.78 -24.62 -13.19
N ARG A 554 50.11 -25.62 -14.01
CA ARG A 554 51.16 -26.61 -13.70
C ARG A 554 52.53 -25.94 -13.83
#